data_AF-A0A7K9T102-F1
#
_entry.id   AF-A0A7K9T102-F1
#
_cell.length_a   1.000
_cell.length_b   1.000
_cell.length_c   1.000
_cell.angle_alpha   90.00
_cell.angle_beta   90.00
_cell.angle_gamma   90.00
#
_symmetry.space_group_name_H-M   'P 1'
#
loop_
_entity.id
_entity.type
_entity.pdbx_description
1 polymer ?
#
loop_
_entity_poly.entity_id
_entity_poly.type
_entity_poly.pdbx_seq_one_letter_code
_entity_poly.pdbx_strand_id
1 'polypeptide(L)' 'GGRGARRLRTAFSAEQISTLESSFQRQQYLGAAERRKLAGKMRLSEVQIKTWFQNRRMKLKRQL' A
#
# COMPACT_ATOMS: atom_id res chain seq x y z
N GLY A 1 7.49 -26.07 4.50
CA GLY A 1 6.31 -25.18 4.46
C GLY A 1 6.42 -24.23 3.30
N GLY A 2 5.43 -24.21 2.42
CA GLY A 2 5.50 -23.69 1.04
C GLY A 2 6.01 -22.26 0.88
N ARG A 3 7.07 -22.12 0.07
CA ARG A 3 7.55 -20.84 -0.49
C ARG A 3 6.58 -20.39 -1.58
N GLY A 4 5.41 -19.91 -1.16
CA GLY A 4 4.32 -19.51 -2.04
C GLY A 4 4.74 -18.40 -3.00
N ALA A 5 4.51 -18.67 -4.28
CA ALA A 5 4.45 -17.75 -5.42
C ALA A 5 5.16 -16.40 -5.23
N ARG A 6 6.32 -16.26 -5.88
CA ARG A 6 7.01 -14.98 -6.10
C ARG A 6 5.99 -13.99 -6.66
N ARG A 7 5.37 -13.18 -5.79
CA ARG A 7 4.29 -12.26 -6.17
C ARG A 7 4.81 -11.41 -7.31
N LEU A 8 4.13 -11.47 -8.46
CA LEU A 8 4.42 -10.58 -9.58
C LEU A 8 4.53 -9.16 -9.03
N ARG A 9 5.66 -8.49 -9.30
CA ARG A 9 5.85 -7.08 -8.94
C ARG A 9 4.82 -6.29 -9.73
N THR A 10 3.67 -6.01 -9.12
CA THR A 10 2.71 -5.07 -9.68
C THR A 10 3.32 -3.69 -9.54
N ALA A 11 3.61 -3.04 -10.67
CA ALA A 11 3.89 -1.61 -10.68
C ALA A 11 2.55 -0.88 -10.45
N PHE A 12 2.52 0.05 -9.49
CA PHE A 12 1.39 0.95 -9.32
C PHE A 12 1.45 2.03 -10.40
N SER A 13 0.30 2.44 -10.94
CA SER A 13 0.23 3.60 -11.84
C SER A 13 0.56 4.90 -11.09
N ALA A 14 0.90 5.96 -11.80
CA ALA A 14 1.17 7.27 -11.20
C ALA A 14 -0.04 7.80 -10.40
N GLU A 15 -1.26 7.61 -10.93
CA GLU A 15 -2.51 7.96 -10.25
C GLU A 15 -2.69 7.16 -8.95
N GLN A 16 -2.37 5.87 -8.99
CA GLN A 16 -2.44 5.02 -7.81
C GLN A 16 -1.42 5.47 -6.75
N ILE A 17 -0.19 5.77 -7.15
CA ILE A 17 0.84 6.28 -6.24
C ILE A 17 0.40 7.60 -5.60
N SER A 18 -0.10 8.55 -6.40
CA SER A 18 -0.59 9.85 -5.90
C SER A 18 -1.71 9.68 -4.87
N THR A 19 -2.65 8.75 -5.12
CA THR A 19 -3.74 8.44 -4.18
C THR A 19 -3.22 7.82 -2.89
N LEU A 20 -2.25 6.91 -2.97
CA LEU A 20 -1.63 6.25 -1.82
C LEU A 20 -0.84 7.25 -0.97
N GLU A 21 -0.05 8.13 -1.60
CA GLU A 21 0.71 9.18 -0.92
C GLU A 21 -0.22 10.19 -0.24
N SER A 22 -1.24 10.68 -0.94
CA SER A 22 -2.25 11.58 -0.38
C SER A 22 -2.94 10.96 0.84
N SER A 23 -3.24 9.65 0.78
CA SER A 23 -3.85 8.93 1.91
C SER A 23 -2.86 8.74 3.06
N PHE A 24 -1.58 8.47 2.77
CA PHE A 24 -0.53 8.30 3.76
C PHE A 24 -0.22 9.59 4.52
N GLN A 25 -0.24 10.74 3.86
CA GLN A 25 -0.08 12.05 4.48
C GLN A 25 -1.18 12.33 5.52
N ARG A 26 -2.41 11.90 5.22
CA ARG A 26 -3.54 12.00 6.16
C ARG A 26 -3.43 10.99 7.31
N GLN A 27 -3.06 9.75 7.00
CA GLN A 27 -3.01 8.67 7.99
C GLN A 27 -1.95 7.64 7.61
N GLN A 28 -0.90 7.51 8.44
CA GLN A 28 0.22 6.61 8.16
C GLN A 28 -0.09 5.12 8.42
N TYR A 29 -1.20 4.82 9.11
CA TYR A 29 -1.62 3.47 9.51
C TYR A 29 -3.09 3.24 9.19
N LEU A 30 -3.40 2.41 8.19
CA LEU A 30 -4.79 2.08 7.85
C LEU A 30 -5.34 0.92 8.67
N GLY A 31 -6.53 1.15 9.25
CA GLY A 31 -7.40 0.10 9.78
C GLY A 31 -7.96 -0.81 8.68
N ALA A 32 -8.67 -1.87 9.07
CA ALA A 32 -9.22 -2.85 8.12
C ALA A 32 -10.25 -2.25 7.15
N ALA A 33 -11.19 -1.43 7.67
CA ALA A 33 -12.23 -0.80 6.86
C ALA A 33 -11.65 0.17 5.81
N GLU A 34 -10.76 1.06 6.23
CA GLU A 34 -10.11 2.03 5.32
C GLU A 34 -9.27 1.33 4.25
N ARG A 35 -8.57 0.26 4.63
CA ARG A 35 -7.80 -0.54 3.67
C ARG A 35 -8.70 -1.18 2.62
N ARG A 36 -9.84 -1.75 3.03
CA ARG A 36 -10.81 -2.36 2.10
C ARG A 36 -11.40 -1.32 1.15
N LYS A 37 -11.75 -0.15 1.68
CA LYS A 37 -12.27 0.98 0.88
C LYS A 37 -11.26 1.44 -0.16
N LEU A 38 -10.00 1.63 0.25
CA LEU A 38 -8.92 2.07 -0.64
C LEU A 38 -8.57 1.01 -1.69
N ALA A 39 -8.53 -0.26 -1.29
CA ALA A 39 -8.33 -1.40 -2.17
C ALA A 39 -9.41 -1.46 -3.27
N GLY A 40 -10.69 -1.33 -2.88
CA GLY A 40 -11.81 -1.29 -3.83
C GLY A 40 -11.73 -0.11 -4.80
N LYS A 41 -11.45 1.09 -4.30
CA LYS A 41 -11.31 2.30 -5.13
C LYS A 41 -10.21 2.17 -6.19
N MET A 42 -9.10 1.55 -5.82
CA MET A 42 -7.91 1.47 -6.66
C MET A 42 -7.79 0.17 -7.47
N ARG A 43 -8.77 -0.74 -7.34
CA ARG A 43 -8.75 -2.11 -7.88
C ARG A 43 -7.48 -2.88 -7.50
N LEU A 44 -7.07 -2.73 -6.24
CA LEU A 44 -5.92 -3.42 -5.65
C LEU A 44 -6.40 -4.38 -4.56
N SER A 45 -5.55 -5.32 -4.16
CA SER A 45 -5.79 -6.14 -2.98
C SER A 45 -5.47 -5.38 -1.70
N GLU A 46 -6.19 -5.69 -0.61
CA GLU A 46 -5.87 -5.17 0.73
C GLU A 46 -4.40 -5.43 1.11
N VAL A 47 -3.85 -6.55 0.65
CA VAL A 47 -2.45 -6.92 0.90
C VAL A 47 -1.48 -5.97 0.20
N GLN A 48 -1.74 -5.59 -1.06
CA GLN A 48 -0.92 -4.60 -1.77
C GLN A 48 -0.95 -3.24 -1.07
N ILE A 49 -2.14 -2.78 -0.63
CA ILE A 49 -2.27 -1.55 0.15
C ILE A 49 -1.46 -1.66 1.45
N LYS A 50 -1.61 -2.75 2.20
CA LYS A 50 -0.86 -2.98 3.44
C LYS A 50 0.66 -2.94 3.22
N THR A 51 1.17 -3.65 2.21
CA THR A 51 2.60 -3.69 1.89
C THR A 51 3.11 -2.31 1.46
N TRP A 52 2.36 -1.57 0.64
CA TRP A 52 2.76 -0.22 0.24
C TRP A 52 2.88 0.71 1.45
N PHE A 53 1.90 0.71 2.36
CA PHE A 53 1.94 1.52 3.58
C PHE A 53 3.11 1.14 4.50
N GLN A 54 3.41 -0.17 4.63
CA GLN A 54 4.59 -0.63 5.36
C GLN A 54 5.88 -0.11 4.74
N ASN A 55 6.04 -0.26 3.42
CA ASN A 55 7.22 0.21 2.70
C ASN A 55 7.37 1.74 2.77
N ARG A 56 6.26 2.49 2.70
CA ARG A 56 6.28 3.95 2.78
C ARG A 56 6.74 4.44 4.16
N ARG A 57 6.33 3.79 5.25
CA ARG A 57 6.83 4.08 6.61
C ARG A 57 8.32 3.77 6.74
N MET A 58 8.79 2.64 6.19
CA MET A 58 10.22 2.31 6.19
C MET A 58 11.04 3.36 5.43
N LYS A 59 10.53 3.84 4.27
CA LYS A 59 11.15 4.93 3.53
C LYS A 59 11.19 6.22 4.35
N LEU A 60 10.09 6.60 5.01
CA LEU A 60 10.05 7.77 5.88
C LEU A 60 11.08 7.68 7.01
N LYS A 61 11.17 6.53 7.68
CA LYS A 61 12.15 6.30 8.76
C LYS A 61 13.60 6.38 8.26
N ARG A 62 13.88 5.98 7.02
CA ARG A 62 15.22 6.08 6.41
C ARG A 62 15.59 7.50 5.95
N GLN A 63 14.60 8.37 5.81
CA GLN A 63 14.78 9.76 5.39
C GLN A 63 14.85 10.74 6.58
N LEU A 64 14.58 10.24 7.78
CA LEU A 64 14.86 10.89 9.07
C LEU A 64 16.26 10.48 9.53
#